data_AF-A0AAU7NTJ1-F1
#
_entry.id   AF-A0AAU7NTJ1-F1
#
_cell.length_a   1.000
_cell.length_b   1.000
_cell.length_c   1.000
_cell.angle_alpha   90.00
_cell.angle_beta   90.00
_cell.angle_gamma   90.00
#
_symmetry.space_group_name_H-M   'P 1'
#
loop_
_entity.id
_entity.type
_entity.pdbx_description
1 polymer ?
#
loop_
_entity_poly.entity_id
_entity_poly.type
_entity_poly.pdbx_seq_one_letter_code
_entity_poly.pdbx_strand_id
1 'polypeptide(L)'
;MKTLKQSIRKALSVTGTAAVISFAALPLAVNPWSIGDSYAEQPTEQGHQGSGQQRGGGAGKGGQQGQGQGGSKSVFDKIFSVFSDEEEGDDDSDRPEWAQGNREANPHSSGSQGKPDAAGTMKGDLFGDLWIILRDDSGEPVLDANGQVQPIIIVDGVPTVIQLVDTDGDGKYEVPVEYADAVQEVDVGRTNVARSPSKVLDHSLTEALSKLDGTTLGDETVTVDDAGRLVVDGSTIDSPLENLAIYQALLTATDSNDDGLLEVKVDYSGEAGSGTYTFLVPVDSQLDLAASLFAAASDKTASLTVDNIVTVSTFLGVNDELANLVSNYTYDGASTAYKDSSVYVNVQVDGLDTPDDLSDDVYQSVEVNLVTGGTTTYDGETITVPGVSFETIANTVDNNADGTLDANDNDGIDGFTQTADDALQVIEFVHDIGIE
;
A
#
# COMPACT_ATOMS: atom_id res chain seq x y z
N MET A 1 -36.70 58.67 47.73
CA MET A 1 -35.70 57.83 47.02
C MET A 1 -36.09 57.85 45.56
N LYS A 2 -35.50 58.74 44.76
CA LYS A 2 -34.26 58.52 44.00
C LYS A 2 -34.38 57.27 43.11
N THR A 3 -34.27 57.24 41.78
CA THR A 3 -34.13 58.18 40.64
C THR A 3 -33.35 57.39 39.59
N LEU A 4 -33.68 57.59 38.31
CA LEU A 4 -32.72 57.64 37.17
C LEU A 4 -32.06 56.29 36.79
N LYS A 5 -31.65 55.99 35.56
CA LYS A 5 -31.57 56.65 34.25
C LYS A 5 -31.25 55.50 33.26
N GLN A 6 -31.90 55.36 32.11
CA GLN A 6 -31.70 56.11 30.86
C GLN A 6 -30.40 55.73 30.11
N SER A 7 -30.60 55.40 28.82
CA SER A 7 -29.71 55.68 27.68
C SER A 7 -28.50 54.73 27.53
N ILE A 8 -28.05 54.31 26.35
CA ILE A 8 -27.85 55.09 25.11
C ILE A 8 -27.96 54.17 23.87
N ARG A 9 -28.70 54.66 22.88
CA ARG A 9 -28.72 54.26 21.47
C ARG A 9 -27.37 54.58 20.79
N LYS A 10 -26.95 53.79 19.82
CA LYS A 10 -26.41 54.33 18.56
C LYS A 10 -26.70 53.36 17.42
N ALA A 11 -27.67 53.77 16.59
CA ALA A 11 -27.76 53.38 15.20
C ALA A 11 -26.75 54.23 14.42
N LEU A 12 -26.06 53.61 13.45
CA LEU A 12 -25.59 54.31 12.26
C LEU A 12 -25.52 53.29 11.09
N SER A 13 -26.53 53.35 10.23
CA SER A 13 -26.46 52.97 8.81
C SER A 13 -25.56 53.94 8.03
N VAL A 14 -25.21 53.60 6.77
CA VAL A 14 -24.40 54.35 5.76
C VAL A 14 -22.99 53.74 5.71
N THR A 15 -22.41 53.16 4.65
CA THR A 15 -22.55 53.15 3.17
C THR A 15 -21.77 51.90 2.72
N GLY A 16 -22.17 51.08 1.75
CA GLY A 16 -22.08 51.41 0.33
C GLY A 16 -20.64 51.61 -0.17
N THR A 17 -19.85 50.52 -0.31
CA THR A 17 -18.72 50.45 -1.26
C THR A 17 -18.54 49.01 -1.71
N ALA A 18 -18.91 48.76 -2.97
CA ALA A 18 -18.49 47.62 -3.76
C ALA A 18 -16.97 47.72 -3.97
N ALA A 19 -16.24 46.69 -3.56
CA ALA A 19 -14.87 46.48 -4.01
C ALA A 19 -14.93 45.66 -5.30
N VAL A 20 -14.84 46.37 -6.43
CA VAL A 20 -14.55 45.78 -7.74
C VAL A 20 -13.09 45.32 -7.68
N ILE A 21 -12.85 44.02 -7.56
CA ILE A 21 -11.53 43.44 -7.79
C ILE A 21 -11.41 43.21 -9.29
N SER A 22 -10.84 44.21 -9.97
CA SER A 22 -10.40 44.10 -11.34
C SER A 22 -9.14 43.25 -11.38
N PHE A 23 -9.25 41.97 -11.77
CA PHE A 23 -8.09 41.21 -12.23
C PHE A 23 -7.74 41.70 -13.64
N ALA A 24 -6.66 42.48 -13.72
CA ALA A 24 -6.04 42.83 -14.98
C ALA A 24 -5.35 41.58 -15.55
N ALA A 25 -5.86 41.10 -16.67
CA ALA A 25 -5.19 40.10 -17.50
C ALA A 25 -3.86 40.66 -18.01
N LEU A 26 -2.75 40.07 -17.56
CA LEU A 26 -1.45 40.23 -18.20
C LEU A 26 -1.23 39.04 -19.15
N PRO A 27 -0.89 39.28 -20.43
CA PRO A 27 -0.61 38.21 -21.36
C PRO A 27 0.76 37.59 -21.06
N LEU A 28 0.76 36.34 -20.62
CA LEU A 28 1.97 35.50 -20.60
C LEU A 28 2.28 35.05 -22.03
N ALA A 29 3.42 35.50 -22.54
CA ALA A 29 3.95 35.14 -23.83
C ALA A 29 4.51 33.71 -23.79
N VAL A 30 3.86 32.81 -24.52
CA VAL A 30 4.39 31.50 -24.91
C VAL A 30 5.48 31.70 -25.98
N ASN A 31 6.70 31.25 -25.69
CA ASN A 31 7.72 31.03 -26.71
C ASN A 31 7.90 29.51 -26.91
N PRO A 32 7.78 29.01 -28.16
CA PRO A 32 7.93 27.61 -28.49
C PRO A 32 9.38 27.27 -28.86
N TRP A 33 9.99 26.32 -28.14
CA TRP A 33 11.19 25.59 -28.56
C TRP A 33 10.91 24.11 -28.36
N SER A 34 10.53 23.40 -29.43
CA SER A 34 11.38 22.76 -30.45
C SER A 34 11.72 21.32 -30.06
N ILE A 35 10.91 20.41 -30.60
CA ILE A 35 11.12 18.97 -30.68
C ILE A 35 12.41 18.73 -31.46
N GLY A 36 13.39 18.10 -30.82
CA GLY A 36 14.60 17.58 -31.45
C GLY A 36 14.58 16.07 -31.40
N ASP A 37 14.32 15.45 -32.54
CA ASP A 37 14.53 14.02 -32.80
C ASP A 37 15.98 13.64 -32.50
N SER A 38 16.19 12.64 -31.63
CA SER A 38 17.47 11.94 -31.49
C SER A 38 17.33 10.50 -31.97
N TYR A 39 17.95 10.25 -33.11
CA TYR A 39 18.14 8.94 -33.72
C TYR A 39 19.05 8.06 -32.86
N ALA A 40 18.71 6.78 -32.80
CA ALA A 40 19.52 5.71 -32.25
C ALA A 40 20.78 5.46 -33.10
N GLU A 41 21.95 5.38 -32.46
CA GLU A 41 23.17 4.81 -33.04
C GLU A 41 23.62 3.57 -32.26
N GLN A 42 23.84 2.48 -33.01
CA GLN A 42 24.37 1.20 -32.55
C GLN A 42 25.83 1.33 -32.09
N PRO A 43 26.28 0.56 -31.09
CA PRO A 43 27.70 0.44 -30.79
C PRO A 43 28.37 -0.61 -31.70
N THR A 44 29.42 -0.18 -32.39
CA THR A 44 30.40 -1.05 -33.06
C THR A 44 31.41 -1.62 -32.07
N GLU A 45 31.65 -2.93 -32.20
CA GLU A 45 32.73 -3.69 -31.57
C GLU A 45 34.13 -3.12 -31.87
N GLN A 46 35.01 -3.11 -30.86
CA GLN A 46 36.44 -3.36 -31.04
C GLN A 46 37.11 -3.77 -29.72
N GLY A 47 37.89 -4.84 -29.78
CA GLY A 47 38.39 -5.56 -28.61
C GLY A 47 39.84 -5.27 -28.21
N HIS A 48 40.30 -6.16 -27.31
CA HIS A 48 41.68 -6.48 -26.93
C HIS A 48 42.48 -5.45 -26.12
N GLN A 49 42.79 -5.77 -24.85
CA GLN A 49 44.04 -6.45 -24.47
C GLN A 49 44.07 -6.73 -22.96
N GLY A 50 44.47 -7.95 -22.60
CA GLY A 50 44.70 -8.35 -21.22
C GLY A 50 46.07 -7.94 -20.70
N SER A 51 46.20 -7.89 -19.38
CA SER A 51 47.47 -8.11 -18.69
C SER A 51 47.18 -8.69 -17.31
N GLY A 52 47.77 -9.85 -17.05
CA GLY A 52 47.64 -10.56 -15.78
C GLY A 52 48.71 -10.13 -14.78
N GLN A 53 48.39 -10.23 -13.48
CA GLN A 53 49.41 -10.28 -12.43
C GLN A 53 48.92 -10.98 -11.16
N GLN A 54 49.17 -12.28 -11.11
CA GLN A 54 49.95 -13.01 -10.10
C GLN A 54 49.77 -12.74 -8.59
N ARG A 55 49.42 -13.84 -7.90
CA ARG A 55 49.87 -14.35 -6.57
C ARG A 55 49.26 -13.81 -5.27
N GLY A 56 48.80 -14.77 -4.44
CA GLY A 56 48.88 -14.66 -2.99
C GLY A 56 48.01 -15.65 -2.23
N GLY A 57 48.44 -16.90 -2.09
CA GLY A 57 47.83 -17.84 -1.14
C GLY A 57 48.27 -17.54 0.31
N GLY A 58 47.34 -17.68 1.25
CA GLY A 58 47.60 -17.56 2.69
C GLY A 58 46.56 -18.34 3.49
N ALA A 59 47.01 -19.33 4.25
CA ALA A 59 46.21 -20.23 5.04
C ALA A 59 46.01 -19.75 6.49
N GLY A 60 44.82 -20.02 7.03
CA GLY A 60 44.61 -20.54 8.40
C GLY A 60 44.38 -19.53 9.54
N LYS A 61 43.23 -19.65 10.23
CA LYS A 61 43.12 -20.03 11.66
C LYS A 61 41.68 -19.92 12.21
N GLY A 62 41.18 -21.09 12.64
CA GLY A 62 40.51 -21.45 13.91
C GLY A 62 39.70 -20.46 14.78
N GLY A 63 38.63 -21.03 15.35
CA GLY A 63 37.83 -20.54 16.49
C GLY A 63 36.43 -20.09 16.04
N GLN A 64 35.31 -20.41 16.68
CA GLN A 64 35.07 -20.84 18.05
C GLN A 64 33.60 -21.28 18.13
N GLN A 65 33.32 -22.43 18.77
CA GLN A 65 31.96 -22.83 19.16
C GLN A 65 31.36 -21.74 20.08
N GLY A 66 30.28 -21.11 19.61
CA GLY A 66 29.43 -20.22 20.40
C GLY A 66 28.08 -20.91 20.63
N GLN A 67 27.74 -21.08 21.90
CA GLN A 67 26.49 -21.60 22.41
C GLN A 67 25.28 -20.84 21.83
N GLY A 68 24.30 -21.59 21.33
CA GLY A 68 23.01 -21.08 20.91
C GLY A 68 22.30 -20.38 22.06
N GLN A 69 22.07 -19.08 21.88
CA GLN A 69 21.19 -18.26 22.69
C GLN A 69 19.83 -18.34 22.01
N GLY A 70 18.84 -18.88 22.71
CA GLY A 70 17.48 -19.06 22.20
C GLY A 70 16.90 -17.71 21.76
N GLY A 71 16.74 -17.56 20.45
CA GLY A 71 15.92 -16.52 19.85
C GLY A 71 14.45 -16.90 20.00
N SER A 72 13.64 -15.91 20.38
CA SER A 72 12.19 -15.98 20.22
C SER A 72 11.88 -16.42 18.78
N LYS A 73 11.01 -17.43 18.61
CA LYS A 73 10.48 -17.79 17.30
C LYS A 73 9.78 -16.56 16.70
N SER A 74 10.08 -16.20 15.46
CA SER A 74 9.38 -15.11 14.76
C SER A 74 7.92 -15.50 14.50
N VAL A 75 7.05 -14.53 14.25
CA VAL A 75 5.64 -14.78 13.86
C VAL A 75 5.57 -15.65 12.61
N PHE A 76 6.58 -15.54 11.73
CA PHE A 76 6.83 -16.43 10.61
C PHE A 76 6.89 -17.91 11.02
N ASP A 77 7.69 -18.26 12.04
CA ASP A 77 7.74 -19.63 12.56
C ASP A 77 6.39 -20.05 13.19
N LYS A 78 5.58 -19.14 13.74
CA LYS A 78 4.25 -19.49 14.30
C LYS A 78 3.22 -19.80 13.21
N ILE A 79 3.19 -19.02 12.14
CA ILE A 79 2.30 -19.23 10.97
C ILE A 79 2.66 -20.54 10.24
N PHE A 80 3.95 -20.85 10.12
CA PHE A 80 4.43 -21.98 9.31
C PHE A 80 4.82 -23.23 10.09
N SER A 81 5.00 -23.18 11.42
CA SER A 81 5.34 -24.37 12.23
C SER A 81 4.23 -25.40 12.38
N VAL A 82 3.01 -25.07 11.93
CA VAL A 82 1.92 -26.04 11.77
C VAL A 82 2.18 -27.00 10.60
N PHE A 83 3.02 -26.61 9.63
CA PHE A 83 3.20 -27.34 8.36
C PHE A 83 4.64 -27.80 8.09
N SER A 84 5.59 -27.52 8.99
CA SER A 84 6.98 -27.97 8.84
C SER A 84 7.25 -29.21 9.69
N ASP A 85 6.97 -30.39 9.13
CA ASP A 85 7.56 -31.64 9.63
C ASP A 85 8.95 -31.87 8.99
N GLU A 86 9.82 -32.54 9.76
CA GLU A 86 11.26 -32.66 9.57
C GLU A 86 11.72 -33.31 8.25
N GLU A 87 12.89 -32.86 7.78
CA GLU A 87 13.79 -33.39 6.73
C GLU A 87 13.44 -34.75 6.06
N GLU A 88 13.05 -34.73 4.78
CA GLU A 88 13.53 -35.71 3.79
C GLU A 88 13.84 -35.00 2.45
N GLY A 89 14.90 -35.46 1.78
CA GLY A 89 15.62 -34.72 0.75
C GLY A 89 14.86 -34.44 -0.56
N ASP A 90 15.20 -33.30 -1.15
CA ASP A 90 14.78 -32.82 -2.47
C ASP A 90 14.93 -33.88 -3.58
N ASP A 91 13.84 -34.51 -4.01
CA ASP A 91 13.74 -35.05 -5.37
C ASP A 91 12.31 -35.13 -5.95
N ASP A 92 11.27 -34.66 -5.26
CA ASP A 92 9.88 -34.75 -5.75
C ASP A 92 9.36 -33.42 -6.34
N SER A 93 10.11 -32.85 -7.27
CA SER A 93 9.56 -31.83 -8.18
C SER A 93 8.89 -32.54 -9.37
N ASP A 94 7.56 -32.51 -9.44
CA ASP A 94 6.71 -32.96 -10.56
C ASP A 94 6.91 -32.19 -11.89
N ARG A 95 8.09 -31.60 -12.11
CA ARG A 95 8.40 -30.82 -13.31
C ARG A 95 8.59 -31.74 -14.52
N PRO A 96 7.87 -31.52 -15.62
CA PRO A 96 7.95 -32.37 -16.80
C PRO A 96 9.33 -32.28 -17.47
N GLU A 97 9.81 -33.40 -18.07
CA GLU A 97 11.17 -33.54 -18.63
C GLU A 97 11.58 -32.43 -19.61
N TRP A 98 10.64 -31.82 -20.34
CA TRP A 98 10.93 -30.76 -21.31
C TRP A 98 11.37 -29.44 -20.66
N ALA A 99 11.09 -29.23 -19.37
CA ALA A 99 11.55 -28.08 -18.60
C ALA A 99 12.98 -28.26 -18.07
N GLN A 100 13.60 -29.42 -18.30
CA GLN A 100 15.01 -29.67 -17.95
C GLN A 100 15.91 -29.11 -19.06
N GLY A 101 16.11 -27.79 -19.04
CA GLY A 101 17.09 -27.14 -19.90
C GLY A 101 18.47 -27.79 -19.77
N ASN A 102 19.17 -27.94 -20.90
CA ASN A 102 20.47 -28.59 -20.97
C ASN A 102 21.53 -27.81 -20.16
N ARG A 103 21.75 -28.20 -18.91
CA ARG A 103 22.67 -27.56 -17.96
C ARG A 103 24.10 -27.49 -18.50
N GLU A 104 24.53 -28.46 -19.31
CA GLU A 104 25.89 -28.52 -19.85
C GLU A 104 26.14 -27.53 -20.99
N ALA A 105 25.08 -27.03 -21.64
CA ALA A 105 25.19 -26.12 -22.77
C ALA A 105 25.17 -24.63 -22.37
N ASN A 106 24.94 -24.32 -21.09
CA ASN A 106 24.89 -22.95 -20.62
C ASN A 106 26.27 -22.57 -20.03
N PRO A 107 27.05 -21.66 -20.65
CA PRO A 107 28.38 -21.29 -20.16
C PRO A 107 28.36 -20.58 -18.79
N HIS A 108 27.18 -20.25 -18.26
CA HIS A 108 26.96 -19.77 -16.88
C HIS A 108 26.52 -20.88 -15.90
N SER A 109 26.43 -22.14 -16.35
CA SER A 109 26.22 -23.30 -15.47
C SER A 109 27.56 -23.71 -14.85
N SER A 110 28.10 -22.87 -13.97
CA SER A 110 29.13 -23.31 -13.03
C SER A 110 28.50 -24.33 -12.08
N GLY A 111 28.76 -25.61 -12.36
CA GLY A 111 28.45 -26.69 -11.44
C GLY A 111 29.01 -26.42 -10.04
N SER A 112 28.23 -26.77 -9.03
CA SER A 112 28.66 -26.81 -7.63
C SER A 112 29.20 -25.48 -7.07
N GLN A 113 28.59 -24.36 -7.41
CA GLN A 113 28.55 -23.22 -6.49
C GLN A 113 27.15 -23.18 -5.89
N GLY A 114 27.10 -23.37 -4.57
CA GLY A 114 25.88 -23.26 -3.80
C GLY A 114 25.16 -21.96 -4.15
N LYS A 115 23.83 -22.06 -4.11
CA LYS A 115 22.91 -20.94 -4.10
C LYS A 115 23.52 -19.78 -3.29
N PRO A 116 23.65 -18.56 -3.85
CA PRO A 116 24.08 -17.43 -3.05
C PRO A 116 23.16 -17.31 -1.84
N ASP A 117 23.72 -17.02 -0.65
CA ASP A 117 22.99 -17.03 0.63
C ASP A 117 21.73 -16.14 0.64
N ALA A 118 21.61 -15.23 -0.34
CA ALA A 118 20.49 -14.30 -0.52
C ALA A 118 19.45 -14.71 -1.59
N ALA A 119 19.64 -15.81 -2.33
CA ALA A 119 18.58 -16.32 -3.20
C ALA A 119 17.61 -17.14 -2.34
N GLY A 120 16.33 -16.79 -2.29
CA GLY A 120 15.31 -17.53 -1.53
C GLY A 120 15.18 -18.98 -2.01
N THR A 121 15.10 -19.94 -1.07
CA THR A 121 14.81 -21.34 -1.38
C THR A 121 13.30 -21.48 -1.36
N MET A 122 12.75 -21.98 -2.46
CA MET A 122 11.37 -22.47 -2.60
C MET A 122 10.34 -21.64 -1.82
N LYS A 123 10.01 -20.50 -2.42
CA LYS A 123 8.81 -19.77 -2.04
C LYS A 123 7.56 -20.68 -2.23
N GLY A 124 7.50 -21.55 -3.24
CA GLY A 124 6.33 -22.38 -3.60
C GLY A 124 5.54 -23.07 -2.46
N ASP A 125 6.19 -23.75 -1.52
CA ASP A 125 5.50 -24.49 -0.43
C ASP A 125 4.95 -23.57 0.67
N LEU A 126 5.41 -22.32 0.71
CA LEU A 126 5.01 -21.30 1.68
C LEU A 126 3.71 -20.57 1.28
N PHE A 127 3.18 -20.82 0.08
CA PHE A 127 2.10 -20.01 -0.54
C PHE A 127 0.93 -20.84 -1.08
N GLY A 128 0.79 -22.10 -0.64
CA GLY A 128 -0.26 -23.01 -1.11
C GLY A 128 -1.66 -22.64 -0.64
N ASP A 129 -1.81 -22.24 0.63
CA ASP A 129 -3.12 -22.04 1.27
C ASP A 129 -3.14 -20.74 2.10
N LEU A 130 -3.24 -19.59 1.41
CA LEU A 130 -3.51 -18.30 2.05
C LEU A 130 -5.01 -18.15 2.24
N TRP A 131 -5.54 -18.53 3.40
CA TRP A 131 -6.94 -18.28 3.75
C TRP A 131 -7.10 -17.00 4.56
N ILE A 132 -8.29 -16.42 4.50
CA ILE A 132 -8.74 -15.42 5.47
C ILE A 132 -8.85 -16.12 6.83
N ILE A 133 -8.17 -15.58 7.85
CA ILE A 133 -8.06 -16.19 9.19
C ILE A 133 -8.33 -15.19 10.31
N LEU A 134 -8.63 -15.70 11.50
CA LEU A 134 -8.75 -14.90 12.71
C LEU A 134 -7.38 -14.35 13.15
N ARG A 135 -7.33 -13.04 13.41
CA ARG A 135 -6.14 -12.31 13.86
C ARG A 135 -6.43 -11.50 15.13
N ASP A 136 -5.39 -10.93 15.73
CA ASP A 136 -5.51 -9.95 16.81
C ASP A 136 -5.26 -8.52 16.30
N ASP A 137 -5.35 -7.52 17.18
CA ASP A 137 -5.14 -6.10 16.87
C ASP A 137 -3.80 -5.79 16.22
N SER A 138 -2.81 -6.67 16.40
CA SER A 138 -1.46 -6.54 15.84
C SER A 138 -1.33 -7.24 14.48
N GLY A 139 -2.39 -7.89 14.01
CA GLY A 139 -2.39 -8.73 12.81
C GLY A 139 -1.76 -10.12 13.00
N GLU A 140 -1.42 -10.52 14.24
CA GLU A 140 -0.93 -11.88 14.51
C GLU A 140 -2.12 -12.87 14.46
N PRO A 141 -1.93 -14.09 13.93
CA PRO A 141 -2.98 -15.10 13.96
C PRO A 141 -3.36 -15.53 15.37
N VAL A 142 -4.66 -15.63 15.64
CA VAL A 142 -5.18 -16.22 16.88
C VAL A 142 -5.26 -17.73 16.72
N LEU A 143 -4.46 -18.44 17.51
CA LEU A 143 -4.39 -19.90 17.46
C LEU A 143 -5.43 -20.54 18.39
N ASP A 144 -6.00 -21.67 17.95
CA ASP A 144 -6.91 -22.47 18.76
C ASP A 144 -6.19 -23.24 19.88
N ALA A 145 -6.95 -24.04 20.64
CA ALA A 145 -6.39 -24.87 21.71
C ALA A 145 -5.38 -25.94 21.22
N ASN A 146 -5.38 -26.24 19.92
CA ASN A 146 -4.47 -27.17 19.26
C ASN A 146 -3.29 -26.46 18.57
N GLY A 147 -3.19 -25.13 18.72
CA GLY A 147 -2.14 -24.32 18.10
C GLY A 147 -2.34 -24.07 16.61
N GLN A 148 -3.58 -24.21 16.11
CA GLN A 148 -3.94 -24.08 14.70
C GLN A 148 -4.51 -22.71 14.41
N VAL A 149 -4.25 -22.20 13.21
CA VAL A 149 -4.95 -21.01 12.70
C VAL A 149 -6.44 -21.32 12.50
N GLN A 150 -7.27 -20.29 12.57
CA GLN A 150 -8.72 -20.43 12.54
C GLN A 150 -9.29 -19.70 11.32
N PRO A 151 -9.64 -20.40 10.22
CA PRO A 151 -10.19 -19.76 9.04
C PRO A 151 -11.53 -19.08 9.29
N ILE A 152 -11.80 -18.03 8.52
CA ILE A 152 -13.08 -17.31 8.53
C ILE A 152 -13.84 -17.65 7.24
N ILE A 153 -15.12 -17.99 7.41
CA ILE A 153 -16.07 -18.21 6.32
C ILE A 153 -17.27 -17.28 6.46
N ILE A 154 -17.99 -17.04 5.37
CA ILE A 154 -19.25 -16.27 5.41
C ILE A 154 -20.45 -17.22 5.43
N VAL A 155 -21.23 -17.17 6.51
CA VAL A 155 -22.48 -17.92 6.66
C VAL A 155 -23.63 -16.93 6.75
N ASP A 156 -24.54 -16.94 5.76
CA ASP A 156 -25.68 -16.02 5.68
C ASP A 156 -25.30 -14.52 5.79
N GLY A 157 -24.14 -14.16 5.23
CA GLY A 157 -23.62 -12.79 5.27
C GLY A 157 -22.91 -12.41 6.57
N VAL A 158 -22.68 -13.37 7.47
CA VAL A 158 -22.01 -13.16 8.75
C VAL A 158 -20.68 -13.93 8.77
N PRO A 159 -19.55 -13.26 9.06
CA PRO A 159 -18.27 -13.92 9.29
C PRO A 159 -18.35 -14.92 10.45
N THR A 160 -17.87 -16.14 10.22
CA THR A 160 -17.89 -17.25 11.18
C THR A 160 -16.52 -17.92 11.21
N VAL A 161 -15.96 -18.07 12.40
CA VAL A 161 -14.69 -18.76 12.63
C VAL A 161 -14.90 -20.27 12.62
N ILE A 162 -14.05 -20.99 11.89
CA ILE A 162 -14.04 -22.46 11.88
C ILE A 162 -12.71 -22.99 12.42
N GLN A 163 -12.76 -24.18 13.01
CA GLN A 163 -11.59 -24.88 13.52
C GLN A 163 -11.13 -25.90 12.50
N LEU A 164 -9.81 -26.00 12.29
CA LEU A 164 -9.23 -27.11 11.54
C LEU A 164 -9.38 -28.41 12.32
N VAL A 165 -9.49 -29.53 11.62
CA VAL A 165 -9.73 -30.85 12.21
C VAL A 165 -8.68 -31.85 11.76
N ASP A 166 -8.15 -32.62 12.71
CA ASP A 166 -7.32 -33.79 12.44
C ASP A 166 -8.24 -35.01 12.31
N THR A 167 -8.67 -35.29 11.07
CA THR A 167 -9.65 -36.35 10.79
C THR A 167 -9.05 -37.75 10.97
N ASP A 168 -7.76 -37.90 10.68
CA ASP A 168 -7.07 -39.20 10.67
C ASP A 168 -6.25 -39.47 11.94
N GLY A 169 -6.13 -38.49 12.85
CA GLY A 169 -5.36 -38.59 14.08
C GLY A 169 -3.85 -38.61 13.85
N ASP A 170 -3.39 -38.11 12.70
CA ASP A 170 -1.99 -38.09 12.28
C ASP A 170 -1.29 -36.76 12.57
N GLY A 171 -1.99 -35.83 13.23
CA GLY A 171 -1.49 -34.50 13.55
C GLY A 171 -1.63 -33.50 12.41
N LYS A 172 -2.24 -33.87 11.28
CA LYS A 172 -2.49 -32.98 10.16
C LYS A 172 -3.89 -32.40 10.25
N TYR A 173 -3.94 -31.10 10.45
CA TYR A 173 -5.19 -30.37 10.58
C TYR A 173 -5.62 -29.86 9.21
N GLU A 174 -6.85 -30.19 8.83
CA GLU A 174 -7.43 -29.82 7.53
C GLU A 174 -8.75 -29.07 7.74
N VAL A 175 -9.18 -28.33 6.73
CA VAL A 175 -10.50 -27.70 6.72
C VAL A 175 -11.56 -28.81 6.73
N PRO A 176 -12.57 -28.74 7.63
CA PRO A 176 -13.67 -29.69 7.60
C PRO A 176 -14.31 -29.75 6.21
N VAL A 177 -14.59 -30.96 5.71
CA VAL A 177 -15.06 -31.18 4.33
C VAL A 177 -16.33 -30.41 3.99
N GLU A 178 -17.18 -30.14 4.97
CA GLU A 178 -18.40 -29.32 4.81
C GLU A 178 -18.13 -27.84 4.52
N TYR A 179 -16.93 -27.34 4.83
CA TYR A 179 -16.52 -25.95 4.64
C TYR A 179 -15.40 -25.78 3.60
N ALA A 180 -14.97 -26.86 2.95
CA ALA A 180 -13.89 -26.82 1.95
C ALA A 180 -14.16 -25.84 0.79
N ASP A 181 -15.44 -25.67 0.40
CA ASP A 181 -15.85 -24.73 -0.64
C ASP A 181 -16.22 -23.33 -0.08
N ALA A 182 -16.16 -23.14 1.23
CA ALA A 182 -16.57 -21.91 1.92
C ALA A 182 -15.39 -21.08 2.44
N VAL A 183 -14.19 -21.67 2.53
CA VAL A 183 -12.97 -20.93 2.85
C VAL A 183 -12.64 -19.93 1.75
N GLN A 184 -12.18 -18.76 2.17
CA GLN A 184 -11.87 -17.66 1.27
C GLN A 184 -10.37 -17.53 1.13
N GLU A 185 -9.88 -17.46 -0.10
CA GLU A 185 -8.48 -17.15 -0.37
C GLU A 185 -8.21 -15.66 -0.14
N VAL A 186 -7.01 -15.33 0.34
CA VAL A 186 -6.55 -13.96 0.40
C VAL A 186 -6.26 -13.47 -1.01
N ASP A 187 -7.09 -12.54 -1.51
CA ASP A 187 -6.83 -11.87 -2.78
C ASP A 187 -5.75 -10.80 -2.60
N VAL A 188 -4.64 -10.96 -3.30
CA VAL A 188 -3.49 -10.03 -3.31
C VAL A 188 -3.34 -9.27 -4.61
N GLY A 189 -4.15 -9.55 -5.63
CA GLY A 189 -4.23 -8.74 -6.85
C GLY A 189 -2.88 -8.23 -7.41
N ARG A 190 -2.77 -6.92 -7.63
CA ARG A 190 -1.54 -6.21 -8.06
C ARG A 190 -0.44 -6.18 -6.99
N THR A 191 -0.77 -6.21 -5.71
CA THR A 191 0.23 -6.21 -4.62
C THR A 191 0.97 -7.54 -4.50
N ASN A 192 0.55 -8.58 -5.24
CA ASN A 192 1.32 -9.81 -5.42
C ASN A 192 2.75 -9.57 -5.92
N VAL A 193 3.04 -8.41 -6.52
CA VAL A 193 4.40 -7.99 -6.86
C VAL A 193 5.33 -7.85 -5.65
N ALA A 194 4.80 -7.77 -4.42
CA ALA A 194 5.57 -7.89 -3.18
C ALA A 194 6.39 -9.20 -3.11
N ARG A 195 5.99 -10.24 -3.86
CA ARG A 195 6.73 -11.50 -3.95
C ARG A 195 7.96 -11.43 -4.86
N SER A 196 8.09 -10.36 -5.64
CA SER A 196 9.20 -10.18 -6.58
C SER A 196 10.54 -10.05 -5.84
N PRO A 197 11.68 -10.30 -6.53
CA PRO A 197 12.99 -10.07 -5.92
C PRO A 197 13.14 -8.62 -5.44
N SER A 198 13.78 -8.40 -4.28
CA SER A 198 13.90 -7.07 -3.64
C SER A 198 14.36 -5.97 -4.61
N LYS A 199 15.27 -6.30 -5.53
CA LYS A 199 15.79 -5.39 -6.56
C LYS A 199 14.73 -4.70 -7.43
N VAL A 200 13.51 -5.24 -7.51
CA VAL A 200 12.38 -4.61 -8.22
C VAL A 200 11.84 -3.44 -7.41
N LEU A 201 11.61 -3.64 -6.11
CA LEU A 201 11.16 -2.59 -5.21
C LEU A 201 12.28 -1.60 -4.91
N ASP A 202 13.54 -2.03 -4.79
CA ASP A 202 14.68 -1.13 -4.62
C ASP A 202 14.82 -0.12 -5.78
N HIS A 203 14.61 -0.60 -7.02
CA HIS A 203 14.60 0.27 -8.19
C HIS A 203 13.43 1.27 -8.15
N SER A 204 12.23 0.79 -7.81
CA SER A 204 11.02 1.61 -7.74
C SER A 204 11.14 2.66 -6.62
N LEU A 205 11.73 2.30 -5.49
CA LEU A 205 12.07 3.23 -4.40
C LEU A 205 13.08 4.28 -4.86
N THR A 206 14.10 3.86 -5.61
CA THR A 206 15.10 4.80 -6.18
C THR A 206 14.45 5.80 -7.12
N GLU A 207 13.56 5.35 -8.00
CA GLU A 207 12.82 6.23 -8.91
C GLU A 207 11.92 7.20 -8.14
N ALA A 208 11.17 6.70 -7.15
CA ALA A 208 10.27 7.53 -6.37
C ALA A 208 11.03 8.56 -5.51
N LEU A 209 12.05 8.13 -4.77
CA LEU A 209 12.85 9.02 -3.91
C LEU A 209 13.72 9.98 -4.71
N SER A 210 14.07 9.68 -5.96
CA SER A 210 14.74 10.66 -6.83
C SER A 210 13.86 11.89 -7.13
N LYS A 211 12.52 11.75 -7.08
CA LYS A 211 11.55 12.85 -7.24
C LYS A 211 11.34 13.61 -5.92
N LEU A 212 11.46 12.90 -4.80
CA LEU A 212 11.20 13.42 -3.45
C LEU A 212 12.46 13.93 -2.73
N ASP A 213 13.63 13.85 -3.37
CA ASP A 213 14.92 14.07 -2.69
C ASP A 213 15.03 15.44 -2.02
N GLY A 214 15.36 15.44 -0.73
CA GLY A 214 15.55 16.64 0.08
C GLY A 214 14.26 17.38 0.44
N THR A 215 13.09 16.75 0.23
CA THR A 215 11.78 17.33 0.56
C THR A 215 11.20 16.77 1.85
N THR A 216 10.24 17.50 2.43
CA THR A 216 9.43 17.06 3.58
C THR A 216 7.97 17.00 3.17
N LEU A 217 7.25 15.97 3.62
CA LEU A 217 5.81 15.90 3.46
C LEU A 217 5.14 17.12 4.10
N GLY A 218 4.29 17.82 3.34
CA GLY A 218 3.57 19.01 3.80
C GLY A 218 4.25 20.33 3.43
N ASP A 219 5.42 20.30 2.79
CA ASP A 219 6.03 21.48 2.16
C ASP A 219 5.31 21.83 0.83
N GLU A 220 5.56 23.02 0.27
CA GLU A 220 4.91 23.48 -0.97
C GLU A 220 5.12 22.55 -2.18
N THR A 221 6.20 21.76 -2.18
CA THR A 221 6.61 20.88 -3.28
C THR A 221 6.04 19.47 -3.18
N VAL A 222 5.72 19.00 -1.96
CA VAL A 222 5.25 17.63 -1.70
C VAL A 222 4.03 17.68 -0.80
N THR A 223 2.89 17.35 -1.39
CA THR A 223 1.58 17.32 -0.74
C THR A 223 0.94 15.95 -0.93
N VAL A 224 -0.30 15.79 -0.47
CA VAL A 224 -1.12 14.62 -0.76
C VAL A 224 -2.37 15.03 -1.53
N ASP A 225 -2.85 14.13 -2.40
CA ASP A 225 -4.16 14.29 -3.02
C ASP A 225 -5.30 13.91 -2.06
N ASP A 226 -6.55 14.00 -2.52
CA ASP A 226 -7.72 13.69 -1.71
C ASP A 226 -7.77 12.23 -1.23
N ALA A 227 -7.05 11.31 -1.88
CA ALA A 227 -6.92 9.92 -1.45
C ALA A 227 -5.69 9.68 -0.55
N GLY A 228 -4.89 10.72 -0.27
CA GLY A 228 -3.67 10.61 0.51
C GLY A 228 -2.44 10.20 -0.30
N ARG A 229 -2.51 10.12 -1.63
CA ARG A 229 -1.36 9.76 -2.48
C ARG A 229 -0.39 10.93 -2.59
N LEU A 230 0.89 10.64 -2.65
CA LEU A 230 1.92 11.68 -2.76
C LEU A 230 1.82 12.44 -4.08
N VAL A 231 1.81 13.77 -3.99
CA VAL A 231 1.83 14.69 -5.13
C VAL A 231 3.11 15.50 -5.07
N VAL A 232 3.94 15.38 -6.12
CA VAL A 232 5.23 16.06 -6.24
C VAL A 232 5.18 17.01 -7.42
N ASP A 233 5.43 18.30 -7.18
CA ASP A 233 5.38 19.35 -8.22
C ASP A 233 4.07 19.32 -9.05
N GLY A 234 2.95 18.98 -8.39
CA GLY A 234 1.62 18.88 -9.01
C GLY A 234 1.36 17.59 -9.79
N SER A 235 2.26 16.60 -9.76
CA SER A 235 2.05 15.27 -10.35
C SER A 235 1.96 14.20 -9.27
N THR A 236 0.90 13.40 -9.30
CA THR A 236 0.69 12.29 -8.37
C THR A 236 1.65 11.14 -8.67
N ILE A 237 2.21 10.53 -7.63
CA ILE A 237 2.92 9.25 -7.72
C ILE A 237 1.86 8.15 -7.89
N ASP A 238 1.53 7.82 -9.13
CA ASP A 238 0.48 6.85 -9.49
C ASP A 238 1.05 5.46 -9.88
N SER A 239 2.35 5.24 -9.68
CA SER A 239 2.94 3.92 -9.93
C SER A 239 2.69 2.99 -8.73
N PRO A 240 2.04 1.83 -8.92
CA PRO A 240 1.82 0.88 -7.82
C PRO A 240 3.11 0.41 -7.17
N LEU A 241 4.17 0.25 -7.97
CA LEU A 241 5.47 -0.20 -7.47
C LEU A 241 6.18 0.88 -6.65
N GLU A 242 6.05 2.15 -7.06
CA GLU A 242 6.62 3.26 -6.31
C GLU A 242 5.89 3.39 -4.96
N ASN A 243 4.55 3.32 -4.98
CA ASN A 243 3.75 3.38 -3.75
C ASN A 243 4.03 2.23 -2.79
N LEU A 244 4.10 0.99 -3.30
CA LEU A 244 4.43 -0.18 -2.47
C LEU A 244 5.85 -0.13 -1.90
N ALA A 245 6.80 0.39 -2.66
CA ALA A 245 8.19 0.50 -2.21
C ALA A 245 8.34 1.60 -1.14
N ILE A 246 7.64 2.74 -1.29
CA ILE A 246 7.60 3.77 -0.24
C ILE A 246 6.89 3.22 1.00
N TYR A 247 5.78 2.49 0.86
CA TYR A 247 5.10 1.82 1.97
C TYR A 247 6.07 0.95 2.79
N GLN A 248 6.81 0.07 2.11
CA GLN A 248 7.82 -0.78 2.76
C GLN A 248 8.88 0.05 3.49
N ALA A 249 9.45 1.05 2.81
CA ALA A 249 10.50 1.89 3.38
C ALA A 249 10.00 2.72 4.57
N LEU A 250 8.76 3.23 4.49
CA LEU A 250 8.14 4.07 5.50
C LEU A 250 7.86 3.32 6.80
N LEU A 251 7.44 2.04 6.73
CA LEU A 251 7.24 1.22 7.93
C LEU A 251 8.55 0.92 8.67
N THR A 252 9.67 0.87 7.94
CA THR A 252 11.01 0.67 8.53
C THR A 252 11.73 1.97 8.87
N ALA A 253 11.15 3.12 8.51
CA ALA A 253 11.79 4.41 8.69
C ALA A 253 11.90 4.76 10.18
N THR A 254 12.91 5.54 10.52
CA THR A 254 13.18 5.96 11.89
C THR A 254 13.40 7.45 11.97
N ASP A 255 12.95 8.05 13.07
CA ASP A 255 13.35 9.39 13.47
C ASP A 255 14.73 9.31 14.12
N SER A 256 15.76 9.33 13.28
CA SER A 256 17.15 9.17 13.74
C SER A 256 17.66 10.38 14.53
N ASN A 257 17.00 11.54 14.44
CA ASN A 257 17.46 12.79 15.03
C ASN A 257 16.57 13.27 16.20
N ASP A 258 15.54 12.49 16.57
CA ASP A 258 14.51 12.82 17.56
C ASP A 258 13.84 14.18 17.28
N ASP A 259 13.62 14.53 16.00
CA ASP A 259 13.08 15.82 15.57
C ASP A 259 11.60 15.76 15.12
N GLY A 260 10.98 14.59 15.23
CA GLY A 260 9.61 14.32 14.80
C GLY A 260 9.47 13.99 13.31
N LEU A 261 10.58 13.77 12.60
CA LEU A 261 10.60 13.42 11.17
C LEU A 261 11.27 12.06 10.95
N LEU A 262 10.56 11.19 10.25
CA LEU A 262 11.07 9.91 9.77
C LEU A 262 11.90 10.13 8.50
N GLU A 263 13.09 9.52 8.46
CA GLU A 263 13.93 9.51 7.26
C GLU A 263 13.63 8.28 6.39
N VAL A 264 12.93 8.49 5.27
CA VAL A 264 12.79 7.49 4.20
C VAL A 264 13.94 7.68 3.22
N LYS A 265 14.82 6.69 3.06
CA LYS A 265 16.04 6.83 2.28
C LYS A 265 16.42 5.61 1.45
N VAL A 266 17.10 5.86 0.33
CA VAL A 266 17.68 4.82 -0.52
C VAL A 266 19.06 5.23 -1.02
N ASP A 267 20.02 4.33 -0.91
CA ASP A 267 21.35 4.50 -1.49
C ASP A 267 21.32 4.10 -2.96
N TYR A 268 21.86 4.95 -3.83
CA TYR A 268 22.02 4.66 -5.25
C TYR A 268 23.49 4.60 -5.65
N SER A 269 23.81 3.76 -6.62
CA SER A 269 25.13 3.71 -7.23
C SER A 269 25.01 3.35 -8.71
N GLY A 270 25.67 4.12 -9.57
CA GLY A 270 25.63 3.94 -11.02
C GLY A 270 26.72 4.73 -11.74
N GLU A 271 26.65 4.76 -13.08
CA GLU A 271 27.65 5.44 -13.91
C GLU A 271 27.73 6.95 -13.64
N ALA A 272 26.62 7.55 -13.22
CA ALA A 272 26.53 8.97 -12.89
C ALA A 272 27.09 9.32 -11.50
N GLY A 273 27.42 8.33 -10.67
CA GLY A 273 27.90 8.52 -9.30
C GLY A 273 27.18 7.63 -8.29
N SER A 274 27.42 7.92 -7.00
CA SER A 274 26.74 7.28 -5.88
C SER A 274 26.30 8.34 -4.88
N GLY A 275 25.17 8.13 -4.22
CA GLY A 275 24.62 9.02 -3.21
C GLY A 275 23.46 8.38 -2.49
N THR A 276 22.72 9.19 -1.73
CA THR A 276 21.53 8.78 -0.99
C THR A 276 20.44 9.78 -1.33
N TYR A 277 19.26 9.28 -1.68
CA TYR A 277 18.05 10.10 -1.74
C TYR A 277 17.32 10.01 -0.41
N THR A 278 16.80 11.14 0.07
CA THR A 278 16.08 11.21 1.35
C THR A 278 14.77 11.97 1.21
N PHE A 279 13.71 11.43 1.80
CA PHE A 279 12.39 12.04 1.95
C PHE A 279 12.01 12.04 3.44
N LEU A 280 11.52 13.17 3.95
CA LEU A 280 11.18 13.34 5.35
C LEU A 280 9.66 13.29 5.56
N VAL A 281 9.21 12.47 6.52
CA VAL A 281 7.77 12.30 6.83
C VAL A 281 7.53 12.59 8.31
N PRO A 282 6.61 13.49 8.69
CA PRO A 282 6.20 13.65 10.08
C PRO A 282 5.72 12.33 10.69
N VAL A 283 6.20 12.01 11.90
CA VAL A 283 5.85 10.75 12.59
C VAL A 283 4.33 10.59 12.72
N ASP A 284 3.61 11.68 13.01
CA ASP A 284 2.15 11.68 13.17
C ASP A 284 1.40 11.36 11.86
N SER A 285 2.06 11.43 10.69
CA SER A 285 1.47 11.12 9.39
C SER A 285 1.88 9.74 8.86
N GLN A 286 2.70 8.99 9.59
CA GLN A 286 3.30 7.74 9.10
C GLN A 286 2.26 6.71 8.68
N LEU A 287 1.29 6.42 9.55
CA LEU A 287 0.31 5.36 9.31
C LEU A 287 -0.75 5.76 8.29
N ASP A 288 -1.23 7.01 8.33
CA ASP A 288 -2.20 7.49 7.33
C ASP A 288 -1.59 7.51 5.92
N LEU A 289 -0.33 7.94 5.79
CA LEU A 289 0.40 7.87 4.53
C LEU A 289 0.69 6.41 4.12
N ALA A 290 1.08 5.55 5.06
CA ALA A 290 1.31 4.14 4.74
C ALA A 290 0.02 3.46 4.22
N ALA A 291 -1.13 3.76 4.82
CA ALA A 291 -2.43 3.25 4.39
C ALA A 291 -2.78 3.73 2.97
N SER A 292 -2.62 5.02 2.66
CA SER A 292 -2.90 5.55 1.32
C SER A 292 -1.92 5.02 0.25
N LEU A 293 -0.65 4.83 0.59
CA LEU A 293 0.34 4.22 -0.29
C LEU A 293 -0.02 2.75 -0.59
N PHE A 294 -0.47 2.00 0.42
CA PHE A 294 -0.93 0.63 0.24
C PHE A 294 -2.17 0.58 -0.68
N ALA A 295 -3.13 1.48 -0.48
CA ALA A 295 -4.30 1.63 -1.34
C ALA A 295 -3.90 1.90 -2.80
N ALA A 296 -2.99 2.86 -3.03
CA ALA A 296 -2.52 3.21 -4.37
C ALA A 296 -1.68 2.11 -5.04
N ALA A 297 -1.08 1.20 -4.27
CA ALA A 297 -0.42 0.02 -4.78
C ALA A 297 -1.39 -1.11 -5.20
N SER A 298 -2.62 -1.06 -4.70
CA SER A 298 -3.60 -2.12 -4.83
C SER A 298 -4.42 -2.06 -6.12
N ASP A 299 -5.29 -3.06 -6.31
CA ASP A 299 -6.29 -3.03 -7.37
C ASP A 299 -7.40 -2.04 -7.03
N LYS A 300 -7.84 -1.26 -8.02
CA LYS A 300 -8.76 -0.13 -7.81
C LYS A 300 -10.15 -0.52 -7.34
N THR A 301 -10.58 -1.76 -7.58
CA THR A 301 -11.98 -2.18 -7.49
C THR A 301 -12.20 -3.31 -6.48
N ALA A 302 -11.18 -3.70 -5.73
CA ALA A 302 -11.26 -4.80 -4.77
C ALA A 302 -11.10 -4.25 -3.36
N SER A 303 -12.03 -4.59 -2.47
CA SER A 303 -11.91 -4.19 -1.07
C SER A 303 -10.65 -4.78 -0.44
N LEU A 304 -9.96 -3.97 0.35
CA LEU A 304 -8.83 -4.42 1.14
C LEU A 304 -9.34 -5.17 2.37
N THR A 305 -8.62 -6.21 2.75
CA THR A 305 -8.90 -6.97 3.97
C THR A 305 -7.67 -6.97 4.85
N VAL A 306 -7.85 -7.21 6.15
CA VAL A 306 -6.74 -7.32 7.10
C VAL A 306 -5.74 -8.37 6.61
N ASP A 307 -6.25 -9.52 6.17
CA ASP A 307 -5.41 -10.59 5.62
C ASP A 307 -4.64 -10.17 4.37
N ASN A 308 -5.24 -9.38 3.48
CA ASN A 308 -4.53 -8.82 2.33
C ASN A 308 -3.33 -7.97 2.78
N ILE A 309 -3.55 -7.02 3.69
CA ILE A 309 -2.51 -6.14 4.19
C ILE A 309 -1.41 -6.94 4.89
N VAL A 310 -1.77 -7.75 5.90
CA VAL A 310 -0.79 -8.51 6.68
C VAL A 310 -0.02 -9.49 5.79
N THR A 311 -0.66 -10.12 4.82
CA THR A 311 -0.01 -11.03 3.86
C THR A 311 1.01 -10.28 3.01
N VAL A 312 0.65 -9.12 2.47
CA VAL A 312 1.57 -8.30 1.67
C VAL A 312 2.72 -7.77 2.53
N SER A 313 2.46 -7.26 3.73
CA SER A 313 3.50 -6.82 4.69
C SER A 313 4.44 -7.97 5.07
N THR A 314 3.91 -9.18 5.19
CA THR A 314 4.72 -10.40 5.41
C THR A 314 5.62 -10.71 4.21
N PHE A 315 5.12 -10.59 2.98
CA PHE A 315 5.95 -10.78 1.78
C PHE A 315 7.08 -9.76 1.67
N LEU A 316 6.83 -8.54 2.12
CA LEU A 316 7.79 -7.44 2.18
C LEU A 316 8.75 -7.55 3.38
N GLY A 317 8.44 -8.41 4.35
CA GLY A 317 9.22 -8.58 5.58
C GLY A 317 9.12 -7.41 6.55
N VAL A 318 7.97 -6.73 6.58
CA VAL A 318 7.68 -5.55 7.43
C VAL A 318 6.47 -5.77 8.35
N ASN A 319 6.05 -7.02 8.55
CA ASN A 319 4.87 -7.37 9.35
C ASN A 319 5.07 -7.04 10.83
N ASP A 320 6.26 -7.25 11.38
CA ASP A 320 6.56 -6.97 12.79
C ASP A 320 6.60 -5.46 13.03
N GLU A 321 7.15 -4.68 12.08
CA GLU A 321 7.13 -3.23 12.10
C GLU A 321 5.69 -2.69 12.03
N LEU A 322 4.88 -3.21 11.11
CA LEU A 322 3.47 -2.84 11.01
C LEU A 322 2.73 -3.12 12.32
N ALA A 323 2.84 -4.35 12.85
CA ALA A 323 2.22 -4.77 14.10
C ALA A 323 2.55 -3.83 15.27
N ASN A 324 3.82 -3.42 15.39
CA ASN A 324 4.26 -2.49 16.43
C ASN A 324 3.65 -1.09 16.25
N LEU A 325 3.61 -0.59 15.02
CA LEU A 325 3.09 0.75 14.72
C LEU A 325 1.57 0.84 14.93
N VAL A 326 0.82 -0.17 14.49
CA VAL A 326 -0.65 -0.14 14.57
C VAL A 326 -1.19 -0.35 16.00
N SER A 327 -0.37 -0.83 16.94
CA SER A 327 -0.78 -1.14 18.32
C SER A 327 -1.53 -0.04 19.09
N ASN A 328 -1.40 1.23 18.69
CA ASN A 328 -2.15 2.36 19.26
C ASN A 328 -2.78 3.24 18.18
N TYR A 329 -2.92 2.70 16.97
CA TYR A 329 -3.58 3.39 15.88
C TYR A 329 -5.09 3.30 16.07
N THR A 330 -5.78 4.42 15.86
CA THR A 330 -7.24 4.51 15.88
C THR A 330 -7.65 5.29 14.66
N TYR A 331 -8.61 4.75 13.92
CA TYR A 331 -9.18 5.41 12.76
C TYR A 331 -10.49 6.13 13.09
N ASP A 332 -10.51 7.43 12.84
CA ASP A 332 -11.63 8.33 13.15
C ASP A 332 -12.83 8.19 12.18
N GLY A 333 -12.72 7.30 11.20
CA GLY A 333 -13.72 7.06 10.16
C GLY A 333 -13.66 8.05 8.98
N ALA A 334 -14.12 7.61 7.81
CA ALA A 334 -14.17 8.44 6.60
C ALA A 334 -14.87 9.79 6.78
N SER A 335 -15.92 9.82 7.60
CA SER A 335 -16.67 11.05 7.89
C SER A 335 -15.85 12.14 8.58
N THR A 336 -14.75 11.76 9.25
CA THR A 336 -13.80 12.69 9.86
C THR A 336 -12.65 12.98 8.90
N ALA A 337 -12.09 11.93 8.29
CA ALA A 337 -10.92 12.01 7.41
C ALA A 337 -11.20 12.86 6.15
N TYR A 338 -12.34 12.66 5.50
CA TYR A 338 -12.67 13.28 4.20
C TYR A 338 -13.72 14.39 4.27
N LYS A 339 -14.03 14.88 5.48
CA LYS A 339 -15.13 15.85 5.70
C LYS A 339 -14.96 17.15 4.90
N ASP A 340 -13.72 17.58 4.73
CA ASP A 340 -13.34 18.84 4.08
C ASP A 340 -12.79 18.61 2.65
N SER A 341 -12.78 17.36 2.18
CA SER A 341 -12.29 16.98 0.85
C SER A 341 -13.40 17.07 -0.19
N SER A 342 -13.06 17.59 -1.37
CA SER A 342 -14.01 17.77 -2.46
C SER A 342 -13.33 17.70 -3.81
N VAL A 343 -14.00 17.06 -4.76
CA VAL A 343 -13.53 16.90 -6.14
C VAL A 343 -14.52 17.47 -7.14
N TYR A 344 -14.05 17.78 -8.35
CA TYR A 344 -14.90 18.25 -9.43
C TYR A 344 -15.29 17.10 -10.36
N VAL A 345 -16.60 16.92 -10.54
CA VAL A 345 -17.20 15.87 -11.38
C VAL A 345 -17.94 16.50 -12.54
N ASN A 346 -17.72 16.01 -13.76
CA ASN A 346 -18.54 16.37 -14.91
C ASN A 346 -19.78 15.49 -14.99
N VAL A 347 -20.93 16.08 -14.70
CA VAL A 347 -22.21 15.37 -14.77
C VAL A 347 -22.90 15.73 -16.08
N GLN A 348 -23.41 14.72 -16.80
CA GLN A 348 -24.28 14.96 -17.95
C GLN A 348 -25.62 15.51 -17.44
N VAL A 349 -25.99 16.71 -17.91
CA VAL A 349 -27.19 17.43 -17.47
C VAL A 349 -28.27 17.52 -18.55
N ASP A 350 -27.91 17.26 -19.81
CA ASP A 350 -28.82 17.17 -20.96
C ASP A 350 -28.13 16.36 -22.08
N GLY A 351 -28.87 15.74 -22.98
CA GLY A 351 -28.33 14.88 -24.03
C GLY A 351 -29.35 13.95 -24.69
N LEU A 352 -28.99 13.34 -25.83
CA LEU A 352 -29.81 12.30 -26.47
C LEU A 352 -29.51 10.95 -25.83
N ASP A 353 -30.55 10.18 -25.48
CA ASP A 353 -30.45 8.79 -24.96
C ASP A 353 -29.80 7.78 -25.95
N THR A 354 -29.21 8.23 -27.05
CA THR A 354 -28.57 7.36 -28.05
C THR A 354 -27.07 7.26 -27.81
N PRO A 355 -26.53 6.09 -27.41
CA PRO A 355 -25.13 5.91 -27.02
C PRO A 355 -24.07 6.25 -28.09
N ASP A 356 -24.48 6.40 -29.34
CA ASP A 356 -23.56 6.54 -30.48
C ASP A 356 -23.31 8.01 -30.90
N ASP A 357 -24.02 8.98 -30.33
CA ASP A 357 -23.90 10.41 -30.69
C ASP A 357 -23.82 11.32 -29.46
N LEU A 358 -22.59 11.56 -29.00
CA LEU A 358 -22.27 12.45 -27.86
C LEU A 358 -22.23 13.93 -28.28
N SER A 359 -22.56 14.29 -29.52
CA SER A 359 -22.34 15.65 -30.03
C SER A 359 -23.28 16.71 -29.44
N ASP A 360 -24.39 16.26 -28.84
CA ASP A 360 -25.41 17.10 -28.21
C ASP A 360 -25.39 17.01 -26.66
N ASP A 361 -24.47 16.24 -26.06
CA ASP A 361 -24.40 16.08 -24.60
C ASP A 361 -23.89 17.36 -23.92
N VAL A 362 -24.63 17.80 -22.91
CA VAL A 362 -24.28 18.94 -22.08
C VAL A 362 -23.76 18.40 -20.75
N TYR A 363 -22.53 18.76 -20.42
CA TYR A 363 -21.92 18.45 -19.12
C TYR A 363 -21.81 19.71 -18.28
N GLN A 364 -22.01 19.56 -16.98
CA GLN A 364 -21.77 20.60 -16.00
C GLN A 364 -20.80 20.07 -14.92
N SER A 365 -19.79 20.87 -14.62
CA SER A 365 -18.87 20.59 -13.51
C SER A 365 -19.57 20.90 -12.18
N VAL A 366 -19.54 19.92 -11.28
CA VAL A 366 -20.13 19.96 -9.95
C VAL A 366 -19.04 19.71 -8.94
N GLU A 367 -18.94 20.58 -7.93
CA GLU A 367 -18.11 20.34 -6.76
C GLU A 367 -18.82 19.32 -5.85
N VAL A 368 -18.18 18.20 -5.59
CA VAL A 368 -18.72 17.06 -4.84
C VAL A 368 -17.87 16.86 -3.60
N ASN A 369 -18.48 17.02 -2.42
CA ASN A 369 -17.82 16.63 -1.17
C ASN A 369 -17.78 15.11 -1.08
N LEU A 370 -16.62 14.54 -0.71
CA LEU A 370 -16.44 13.09 -0.74
C LEU A 370 -17.37 12.35 0.23
N VAL A 371 -17.81 12.98 1.32
CA VAL A 371 -18.71 12.36 2.30
C VAL A 371 -20.19 12.67 2.02
N THR A 372 -20.50 13.94 1.73
CA THR A 372 -21.90 14.42 1.66
C THR A 372 -22.46 14.56 0.25
N GLY A 373 -21.61 14.39 -0.77
CA GLY A 373 -21.98 14.55 -2.17
C GLY A 373 -22.05 16.01 -2.63
N GLY A 374 -22.67 16.21 -3.79
CA GLY A 374 -22.83 17.52 -4.43
C GLY A 374 -24.18 17.67 -5.11
N THR A 375 -24.56 18.90 -5.43
CA THR A 375 -25.78 19.17 -6.21
C THR A 375 -25.55 20.26 -7.24
N THR A 376 -26.21 20.14 -8.39
CA THR A 376 -26.30 21.20 -9.39
C THR A 376 -27.75 21.37 -9.85
N THR A 377 -28.05 22.46 -10.55
CA THR A 377 -29.38 22.72 -11.13
C THR A 377 -29.24 23.05 -12.61
N TYR A 378 -29.98 22.30 -13.43
CA TYR A 378 -30.06 22.51 -14.88
C TYR A 378 -31.54 22.52 -15.31
N ASP A 379 -31.94 23.49 -16.12
CA ASP A 379 -33.33 23.75 -16.55
C ASP A 379 -34.41 23.68 -15.43
N GLY A 380 -34.03 24.06 -14.20
CA GLY A 380 -34.91 24.02 -13.03
C GLY A 380 -35.06 22.64 -12.37
N GLU A 381 -34.36 21.62 -12.85
CA GLU A 381 -34.22 20.32 -12.22
C GLU A 381 -32.94 20.25 -11.37
N THR A 382 -33.05 19.66 -10.18
CA THR A 382 -31.90 19.45 -9.28
C THR A 382 -31.30 18.08 -9.56
N ILE A 383 -30.01 18.07 -9.88
CA ILE A 383 -29.22 16.87 -10.09
C ILE A 383 -28.33 16.68 -8.85
N THR A 384 -28.37 15.47 -8.28
CA THR A 384 -27.59 15.10 -7.09
C THR A 384 -26.50 14.12 -7.48
N VAL A 385 -25.28 14.40 -7.07
CA VAL A 385 -24.13 13.51 -7.21
C VAL A 385 -23.83 12.94 -5.82
N PRO A 386 -23.90 11.62 -5.62
CA PRO A 386 -23.50 11.03 -4.35
C PRO A 386 -22.01 11.23 -4.09
N GLY A 387 -21.61 11.22 -2.82
CA GLY A 387 -20.21 11.09 -2.42
C GLY A 387 -19.72 9.64 -2.57
N VAL A 388 -18.53 9.38 -2.05
CA VAL A 388 -17.93 8.05 -1.95
C VAL A 388 -18.78 7.17 -1.03
N SER A 389 -18.97 5.91 -1.41
CA SER A 389 -19.77 4.95 -0.64
C SER A 389 -18.87 4.13 0.28
N PHE A 390 -18.38 4.75 1.36
CA PHE A 390 -17.55 4.13 2.39
C PHE A 390 -18.17 2.86 2.97
N GLU A 391 -17.62 1.70 2.57
CA GLU A 391 -17.95 0.40 3.13
C GLU A 391 -17.06 0.06 4.33
N THR A 392 -17.66 -0.53 5.37
CA THR A 392 -16.91 -1.03 6.53
C THR A 392 -16.38 -2.42 6.23
N ILE A 393 -15.08 -2.62 6.40
CA ILE A 393 -14.44 -3.92 6.25
C ILE A 393 -14.86 -4.78 7.44
N ALA A 394 -15.19 -6.04 7.16
CA ALA A 394 -15.46 -7.00 8.22
C ALA A 394 -14.22 -7.19 9.08
N ASN A 395 -14.37 -6.96 10.39
CA ASN A 395 -13.29 -7.15 11.34
C ASN A 395 -12.84 -8.63 11.38
N THR A 396 -11.52 -8.87 11.37
CA THR A 396 -10.88 -10.19 11.58
C THR A 396 -10.18 -10.33 12.94
N VAL A 397 -10.27 -9.30 13.79
CA VAL A 397 -9.64 -9.13 15.08
C VAL A 397 -10.49 -9.68 16.22
N ASP A 398 -9.78 -10.35 17.11
CA ASP A 398 -10.25 -10.85 18.38
C ASP A 398 -9.50 -10.18 19.54
N ASN A 399 -10.12 -9.12 20.07
CA ASN A 399 -9.59 -8.30 21.17
C ASN A 399 -9.40 -9.04 22.50
N ASN A 400 -10.00 -10.22 22.66
CA ASN A 400 -10.00 -10.94 23.93
C ASN A 400 -9.48 -12.38 23.82
N ALA A 401 -9.00 -12.78 22.64
CA ALA A 401 -8.55 -14.12 22.28
C ALA A 401 -9.59 -15.21 22.57
N ASP A 402 -10.89 -14.91 22.45
CA ASP A 402 -12.00 -15.85 22.69
C ASP A 402 -12.54 -16.55 21.43
N GLY A 403 -12.01 -16.23 20.25
CA GLY A 403 -12.44 -16.75 18.96
C GLY A 403 -13.62 -15.99 18.34
N THR A 404 -14.06 -14.89 18.93
CA THR A 404 -15.18 -14.08 18.46
C THR A 404 -14.68 -12.79 17.81
N LEU A 405 -15.22 -12.49 16.65
CA LEU A 405 -14.91 -11.27 15.91
C LEU A 405 -15.53 -10.05 16.58
N ASP A 406 -14.74 -8.99 16.74
CA ASP A 406 -15.24 -7.70 17.22
C ASP A 406 -15.69 -6.82 16.06
N ALA A 407 -16.90 -7.05 15.53
CA ALA A 407 -17.38 -6.23 14.42
C ALA A 407 -17.38 -4.74 14.80
N ASN A 408 -16.63 -3.92 14.04
CA ASN A 408 -16.51 -2.45 14.12
C ASN A 408 -15.52 -1.89 15.16
N ASP A 409 -14.43 -2.59 15.45
CA ASP A 409 -13.27 -1.91 16.04
C ASP A 409 -12.53 -1.12 14.94
N ASN A 410 -12.24 0.15 15.22
CA ASN A 410 -11.45 1.02 14.34
C ASN A 410 -10.03 1.19 14.90
N ASP A 411 -9.64 0.40 15.88
CA ASP A 411 -8.31 0.40 16.47
C ASP A 411 -7.40 -0.62 15.77
N GLY A 412 -6.10 -0.55 16.05
CA GLY A 412 -5.15 -1.57 15.63
C GLY A 412 -5.04 -1.72 14.11
N ILE A 413 -4.89 -2.98 13.69
CA ILE A 413 -4.82 -3.37 12.29
C ILE A 413 -6.14 -3.14 11.54
N ASP A 414 -7.30 -3.19 12.19
CA ASP A 414 -8.59 -2.93 11.54
C ASP A 414 -8.73 -1.47 11.18
N GLY A 415 -8.38 -0.59 12.12
CA GLY A 415 -8.31 0.85 11.85
C GLY A 415 -7.42 1.13 10.65
N PHE A 416 -6.21 0.56 10.64
CA PHE A 416 -5.27 0.72 9.52
C PHE A 416 -5.84 0.21 8.20
N THR A 417 -6.50 -0.95 8.23
CA THR A 417 -7.11 -1.56 7.05
C THR A 417 -8.29 -0.73 6.54
N GLN A 418 -9.13 -0.22 7.44
CA GLN A 418 -10.23 0.68 7.11
C GLN A 418 -9.74 1.98 6.49
N THR A 419 -8.66 2.58 7.02
CA THR A 419 -8.04 3.76 6.41
C THR A 419 -7.55 3.47 4.98
N ALA A 420 -6.92 2.31 4.77
CA ALA A 420 -6.41 1.93 3.46
C ALA A 420 -7.56 1.67 2.46
N ASP A 421 -8.62 1.00 2.88
CA ASP A 421 -9.78 0.74 2.03
C ASP A 421 -10.57 2.02 1.71
N ASP A 422 -10.78 2.90 2.69
CA ASP A 422 -11.43 4.19 2.45
C ASP A 422 -10.61 5.04 1.46
N ALA A 423 -9.27 5.03 1.58
CA ALA A 423 -8.40 5.66 0.59
C ALA A 423 -8.56 5.03 -0.80
N LEU A 424 -8.70 3.70 -0.89
CA LEU A 424 -8.92 3.00 -2.15
C LEU A 424 -10.26 3.38 -2.79
N GLN A 425 -11.33 3.50 -2.01
CA GLN A 425 -12.64 3.92 -2.50
C GLN A 425 -12.62 5.38 -3.01
N VAL A 426 -11.82 6.25 -2.39
CA VAL A 426 -11.60 7.61 -2.92
C VAL A 426 -10.83 7.54 -4.25
N ILE A 427 -9.80 6.70 -4.37
CA ILE A 427 -9.08 6.49 -5.64
C ILE A 427 -10.05 6.01 -6.73
N GLU A 428 -10.88 5.01 -6.44
CA GLU A 428 -11.89 4.50 -7.36
C GLU A 428 -12.84 5.60 -7.80
N PHE A 429 -13.40 6.35 -6.84
CA PHE A 429 -14.33 7.44 -7.12
C PHE A 429 -13.71 8.54 -8.00
N VAL A 430 -12.47 8.95 -7.72
CA VAL A 430 -11.78 9.97 -8.51
C VAL A 430 -11.44 9.46 -9.91
N HIS A 431 -11.06 8.19 -10.05
CA HIS A 431 -10.77 7.61 -11.36
C HIS A 431 -12.01 7.38 -12.23
N ASP A 432 -13.12 6.98 -11.63
CA ASP A 432 -14.34 6.62 -12.37
C ASP A 432 -15.22 7.85 -12.68
N ILE A 433 -15.19 8.85 -11.81
CA ILE A 433 -16.15 9.97 -11.82
C ILE A 433 -15.44 11.33 -11.86
N GLY A 434 -14.21 11.42 -11.36
CA GLY A 434 -13.42 12.66 -11.34
C GLY A 434 -12.81 13.02 -12.71
N ILE A 435 -12.62 14.32 -12.93
CA ILE A 435 -11.75 14.82 -14.00
C ILE A 435 -10.40 15.10 -13.34
N GLU A 436 -9.31 14.51 -13.83
CA GLU A 436 -7.95 14.93 -13.46
C GLU A 436 -7.58 16.27 -14.10
#